data_AF-A0A7X8PRQ2-F1
#
_entry.id   AF-A0A7X8PRQ2-F1
#
_cell.length_a   1.000
_cell.length_b   1.000
_cell.length_c   1.000
_cell.angle_alpha   90.00
_cell.angle_beta   90.00
_cell.angle_gamma   90.00
#
_symmetry.space_group_name_H-M   'P 1'
#
loop_
_entity.id
_entity.type
_entity.pdbx_description
1 polymer ?
#
loop_
_entity_poly.entity_id
_entity_poly.type
_entity_poly.pdbx_seq_one_letter_code
_entity_poly.pdbx_strand_id
1 'polypeptide(L)' 'MVDVSGLRLEDAVRLLNSKGFDSISVRLTASPKMRDKGYNADSRVVRQLLSDKSTVELLVCNLE' A
#
# COMPACT_ATOMS: atom_id res chain seq x y z
N MET A 1 14.24 -3.20 4.96
CA MET A 1 13.00 -2.75 4.30
C MET A 1 12.64 -1.40 4.88
N VAL A 2 12.30 -0.41 4.06
CA VAL A 2 11.89 0.92 4.55
C VAL A 2 10.45 0.82 5.05
N ASP A 3 10.14 1.43 6.20
CA ASP A 3 8.76 1.51 6.68
C ASP A 3 8.02 2.61 5.91
N VAL A 4 6.95 2.24 5.22
CA VAL A 4 6.02 3.12 4.51
C VAL A 4 4.66 3.18 5.19
N SER A 5 4.54 2.59 6.39
CA SER A 5 3.32 2.62 7.19
C SER A 5 2.95 4.08 7.53
N GLY A 6 1.67 4.43 7.34
CA GLY A 6 1.16 5.78 7.56
C GLY A 6 1.36 6.76 6.40
N LEU A 7 2.18 6.42 5.39
CA LEU A 7 2.30 7.20 4.16
C LEU A 7 1.07 7.05 3.27
N ARG A 8 0.89 8.01 2.36
CA ARG A 8 -0.04 7.89 1.25
C ARG A 8 0.46 6.81 0.29
N LEU A 9 -0.45 6.11 -0.36
CA LEU A 9 -0.12 5.02 -1.27
C LEU A 9 0.81 5.50 -2.39
N GLU A 10 0.60 6.69 -2.94
CA GLU A 10 1.48 7.25 -3.97
C GLU A 10 2.93 7.44 -3.46
N ASP A 11 3.09 8.05 -2.29
CA ASP A 11 4.41 8.29 -1.70
C ASP A 11 5.11 6.97 -1.33
N ALA A 12 4.35 6.01 -0.80
CA ALA A 12 4.82 4.68 -0.47
C ALA A 12 5.34 3.94 -1.71
N VAL A 13 4.56 3.97 -2.81
CA VAL A 13 4.94 3.33 -4.08
C VAL A 13 6.20 3.98 -4.66
N ARG A 14 6.29 5.31 -4.67
CA ARG A 14 7.49 6.03 -5.13
C ARG A 14 8.73 5.65 -4.32
N LEU A 15 8.59 5.56 -3.00
CA LEU A 15 9.70 5.19 -2.11
C LEU A 15 10.14 3.74 -2.34
N LEU A 16 9.20 2.81 -2.49
CA LEU A 16 9.50 1.40 -2.75
C LEU A 16 10.17 1.20 -4.11
N ASN A 17 9.67 1.85 -5.16
CA ASN A 17 10.31 1.84 -6.48
C ASN A 17 11.74 2.40 -6.42
N SER A 18 11.95 3.50 -5.70
CA SER A 18 13.30 4.07 -5.50
C SER A 18 14.25 3.13 -4.74
N LYS A 19 13.73 2.12 -4.04
CA LYS A 19 14.52 1.10 -3.33
C LYS A 19 14.71 -0.19 -4.13
N GLY A 20 14.18 -0.26 -5.36
CA GLY A 20 14.32 -1.44 -6.24
C GLY A 20 13.29 -2.54 -5.99
N PHE A 21 12.11 -2.20 -5.47
CA PHE A 21 10.97 -3.13 -5.43
C PHE A 21 10.14 -2.96 -6.70
N ASP A 22 10.27 -3.89 -7.65
CA ASP A 22 9.56 -3.85 -8.92
C ASP A 22 8.09 -4.31 -8.85
N SER A 23 7.76 -5.13 -7.84
CA SER A 23 6.43 -5.73 -7.70
C SER A 23 5.74 -5.23 -6.45
N ILE A 24 4.69 -4.43 -6.62
CA ILE A 24 3.88 -3.91 -5.51
C ILE A 24 2.46 -4.43 -5.68
N SER A 25 2.00 -5.22 -4.72
CA SER A 25 0.63 -5.75 -4.66
C SER A 25 -0.15 -5.01 -3.58
N VAL A 26 -1.29 -4.41 -3.94
CA VAL A 26 -2.08 -3.60 -3.01
C VAL A 26 -3.34 -4.36 -2.60
N ARG A 27 -3.53 -4.51 -1.28
CA ARG A 27 -4.70 -5.10 -0.65
C ARG A 27 -5.46 -4.00 0.08
N LEU A 28 -6.73 -3.81 -0.27
CA LEU A 28 -7.59 -2.88 0.42
C LEU A 28 -8.18 -3.55 1.67
N THR A 29 -7.96 -2.95 2.83
CA THR A 29 -8.80 -3.17 4.01
C THR A 29 -9.76 -2.01 4.13
N ALA A 30 -11.01 -2.28 3.80
CA ALA A 30 -12.09 -1.32 3.88
C ALA A 30 -13.12 -1.81 4.89
N SER A 31 -13.76 -0.88 5.59
CA SER A 31 -14.97 -1.19 6.36
C SER A 31 -16.06 -1.71 5.41
N PRO A 32 -17.02 -2.53 5.88
CA PRO A 32 -18.04 -3.16 5.01
C PRO A 32 -18.78 -2.17 4.10
N LYS A 33 -18.98 -0.92 4.55
CA LYS A 33 -19.62 0.17 3.79
C LYS A 33 -18.81 0.66 2.59
N MET A 34 -17.53 0.31 2.52
CA MET A 34 -16.55 0.79 1.55
C MET A 34 -15.98 -0.37 0.71
N ARG A 35 -16.55 -1.58 0.84
CA ARG A 35 -16.03 -2.81 0.22
C ARG A 35 -15.94 -2.75 -1.31
N ASP A 36 -16.79 -1.97 -1.94
CA ASP A 36 -16.82 -1.76 -3.40
C ASP A 36 -16.15 -0.46 -3.85
N LYS A 37 -15.73 0.39 -2.91
CA LYS A 37 -14.89 1.54 -3.23
C LYS A 37 -13.45 1.07 -3.29
N GLY A 38 -12.80 1.25 -4.42
CA GLY A 38 -11.38 0.93 -4.60
C GLY A 38 -10.46 1.75 -3.68
N TYR A 39 -9.15 1.62 -3.88
CA TYR A 39 -8.18 2.53 -3.31
C TYR A 39 -7.86 3.66 -4.31
N ASN A 40 -7.40 4.79 -3.78
CA ASN A 40 -6.93 5.94 -4.55
C ASN A 40 -5.51 6.34 -4.07
N ALA A 41 -4.92 7.36 -4.69
CA ALA A 41 -3.59 7.85 -4.33
C ALA A 41 -3.49 8.34 -2.86
N ASP A 42 -4.60 8.85 -2.31
CA ASP A 42 -4.70 9.34 -0.94
C ASP A 42 -4.95 8.24 0.11
N SER A 43 -5.15 6.99 -0.32
CA SER A 43 -5.31 5.85 0.60
C SER A 43 -4.04 5.68 1.44
N ARG A 44 -4.21 5.42 2.74
CA ARG A 44 -3.07 5.28 3.65
C ARG A 44 -2.62 3.83 3.76
N VAL A 45 -1.32 3.63 3.74
CA VAL A 45 -0.72 2.33 4.06
C VAL A 45 -0.89 2.07 5.55
N VAL A 46 -1.59 0.99 5.89
CA VAL A 46 -1.79 0.52 7.26
C VAL A 46 -0.71 -0.48 7.64
N ARG A 47 -0.31 -1.33 6.68
CA ARG A 47 0.68 -2.36 6.91
C ARG A 47 1.39 -2.68 5.61
N GLN A 48 2.65 -3.06 5.72
CA GLN A 48 3.43 -3.63 4.65
C GLN A 48 3.86 -5.05 5.01
N LEU A 49 3.89 -5.93 4.01
CA LEU A 49 4.39 -7.29 4.10
C LEU A 49 5.36 -7.51 2.94
N LEU A 50 6.48 -8.15 3.23
CA LEU A 50 7.40 -8.60 2.19
C LEU A 50 7.04 -10.05 1.87
N SER A 51 6.52 -10.30 0.67
CA SER A 51 6.10 -11.65 0.26
C SER A 51 7.24 -12.41 -0.44
N ASP A 52 8.07 -11.70 -1.21
CA ASP A 52 9.27 -12.24 -1.87
C ASP A 52 10.39 -11.21 -1.91
N LYS A 53 11.60 -11.59 -2.38
CA LYS A 53 12.79 -10.70 -2.42
C LYS A 53 12.56 -9.34 -3.10
N SER A 54 11.59 -9.24 -4.01
CA SER A 54 11.25 -7.99 -4.73
C SER A 54 9.76 -7.64 -4.69
N THR A 55 8.94 -8.41 -3.98
CA THR A 55 7.48 -8.19 -3.93
C THR A 55 7.05 -7.66 -2.58
N VAL A 56 6.45 -6.48 -2.58
CA VAL A 56 5.87 -5.85 -1.38
C VAL A 56 4.35 -5.85 -1.49
N GLU A 57 3.70 -6.43 -0.48
CA GLU A 57 2.27 -6.34 -0.29
C GLU A 57 1.94 -5.17 0.64
N LEU A 58 1.12 -4.24 0.15
CA LEU A 58 0.65 -3.08 0.90
C LEU A 58 -0.81 -3.26 1.28
N LEU A 59 -1.07 -3.26 2.58
CA LEU A 59 -2.40 -3.15 3.14
C LEU A 59 -2.76 -1.67 3.23
N VAL A 60 -3.78 -1.23 2.51
CA VAL A 60 -4.22 0.16 2.49
C VAL A 60 -5.63 0.32 3.04
N CYS A 61 -5.89 1.43 3.70
CA CYS A 61 -7.23 1.87 4.09
C CYS A 61 -7.59 3.10 3.29
N ASN A 62 -8.81 3.10 2.74
CA ASN A 62 -9.35 4.28 2.10
C ASN A 62 -9.86 5.25 3.18
N LEU A 63 -9.54 6.53 3.05
CA LEU A 63 -9.92 7.59 4.00
C LEU A 63 -11.23 8.29 3.64
N GLU A 64 -11.86 7.90 2.52
CA GLU A 64 -13.17 8.40 2.07
C GLU A 64 -14.38 7.76 2.75
#